data_AF-A0A3B1AFD0-F1
#
_entry.id   AF-A0A3B1AFD0-F1
#
_cell.length_a   1.000
_cell.length_b   1.000
_cell.length_c   1.000
_cell.angle_alpha   90.00
_cell.angle_beta   90.00
_cell.angle_gamma   90.00
#
_symmetry.space_group_name_H-M   'P 1'
#
loop_
_entity.id
_entity.type
_entity.pdbx_description
1 polymer ?
#
loop_
_entity_poly.entity_id
_entity_poly.type
_entity_poly.pdbx_seq_one_letter_code
_entity_poly.pdbx_strand_id
1 'polypeptide(L)'
;MSTAIKFSPAEQLLTFTREMLLSAQAGDWEKLTGLEKARLPLLNKVFSQGIADKVELAREVLSIDEKTKSLAEAEMPVIQNELLKIKNSGKASAAYQAIQGFTSSNK
;
A
#
# COMPACT_ATOMS: atom_id res chain seq x y z
N MET A 1 20.17 -29.84 10.95
CA MET A 1 19.03 -29.89 10.00
C MET A 1 17.95 -28.99 10.56
N SER A 2 17.69 -27.84 9.94
CA SER A 2 16.61 -26.94 10.39
C SER A 2 15.27 -27.46 9.88
N THR A 3 14.42 -27.92 10.78
CA THR A 3 13.02 -28.24 10.50
C THR A 3 12.31 -26.95 10.11
N ALA A 4 12.00 -26.78 8.83
CA ALA A 4 11.14 -25.71 8.37
C ALA A 4 9.75 -25.90 9.02
N ILE A 5 9.43 -25.04 9.99
CA ILE A 5 8.11 -25.00 10.62
C ILE A 5 7.11 -24.63 9.52
N LYS A 6 6.27 -25.59 9.13
CA LYS A 6 5.17 -25.32 8.20
C LYS A 6 4.03 -24.71 8.97
N PHE A 7 3.84 -23.40 8.84
CA PHE A 7 2.69 -22.69 9.36
C PHE A 7 1.39 -23.21 8.72
N SER A 8 0.33 -23.30 9.52
CA SER A 8 -1.04 -23.53 9.06
C SER A 8 -1.52 -22.35 8.18
N PRO A 9 -2.55 -22.54 7.33
CA PRO A 9 -3.10 -21.45 6.53
C PRO A 9 -3.56 -20.24 7.37
N ALA A 10 -4.07 -20.47 8.58
CA ALA A 10 -4.49 -19.41 9.49
C ALA A 10 -3.30 -18.60 10.02
N GLU A 11 -2.21 -19.28 10.42
CA GLU A 11 -0.99 -18.62 10.86
C GLU A 11 -0.33 -17.84 9.71
N GLN A 12 -0.31 -18.41 8.50
CA GLN A 12 0.18 -17.71 7.31
C GLN A 12 -0.63 -16.45 7.03
N LEU A 13 -1.96 -16.54 7.07
CA LEU A 13 -2.84 -15.39 6.89
C LEU A 13 -2.51 -14.28 7.89
N LEU A 14 -2.37 -14.62 9.17
CA LEU A 14 -2.06 -13.63 10.21
C LEU A 14 -0.67 -13.01 10.02
N THR A 15 0.33 -13.81 9.64
CA THR A 15 1.68 -13.32 9.32
C THR A 15 1.64 -12.33 8.17
N PHE A 16 1.00 -12.67 7.04
CA PHE A 16 0.82 -11.73 5.92
C PHE A 16 0.11 -10.45 6.36
N THR A 17 -0.95 -10.57 7.16
CA THR A 17 -1.72 -9.41 7.64
C THR A 17 -0.86 -8.48 8.51
N ARG A 18 0.00 -9.03 9.38
CA ARG A 18 0.94 -8.25 10.19
C ARG A 18 2.06 -7.63 9.35
N GLU A 19 2.60 -8.36 8.38
CA GLU A 19 3.61 -7.83 7.46
C GLU A 19 3.06 -6.70 6.60
N MET A 20 1.80 -6.78 6.17
CA MET A 20 1.12 -5.68 5.48
C MET A 20 1.08 -4.42 6.33
N LEU A 21 0.69 -4.54 7.62
CA LEU A 21 0.71 -3.38 8.52
C LEU A 21 2.12 -2.79 8.67
N LEU A 22 3.13 -3.63 8.83
CA LEU A 22 4.53 -3.18 8.92
C LEU A 22 4.98 -2.45 7.64
N SER A 23 4.61 -2.96 6.46
CA SER A 23 4.88 -2.30 5.18
C SER A 23 4.18 -0.95 5.08
N ALA A 24 2.91 -0.85 5.49
CA ALA A 24 2.19 0.42 5.51
C ALA A 24 2.81 1.43 6.48
N GLN A 25 3.23 1.00 7.67
CA GLN A 25 3.94 1.85 8.65
C GLN A 25 5.29 2.34 8.13
N ALA A 26 5.96 1.55 7.29
CA ALA A 26 7.22 1.91 6.65
C ALA A 26 7.04 2.73 5.35
N GLY A 27 5.80 2.94 4.88
CA GLY A 27 5.52 3.58 3.60
C GLY A 27 5.91 2.74 2.37
N ASP A 28 6.14 1.44 2.53
CA ASP A 28 6.51 0.51 1.46
C ASP A 28 5.25 -0.02 0.74
N TRP A 29 4.64 0.85 -0.08
CA TRP A 29 3.37 0.59 -0.76
C TRP A 29 3.45 -0.50 -1.82
N GLU A 30 4.61 -0.66 -2.47
CA GLU A 30 4.83 -1.71 -3.47
C GLU A 30 4.83 -3.08 -2.79
N LYS A 31 5.58 -3.23 -1.70
CA LYS A 31 5.56 -4.47 -0.91
C LYS A 31 4.18 -4.74 -0.33
N LEU A 32 3.50 -3.73 0.20
CA LEU A 32 2.12 -3.86 0.70
C LEU A 32 1.20 -4.47 -0.37
N THR A 33 1.27 -3.94 -1.60
CA THR A 33 0.47 -4.43 -2.74
C THR A 33 0.83 -5.87 -3.11
N GLY A 34 2.11 -6.23 -3.06
CA GLY A 34 2.57 -7.60 -3.28
C GLY A 34 2.03 -8.57 -2.22
N LEU A 35 2.10 -8.18 -0.95
CA LEU A 35 1.60 -8.97 0.18
C LEU A 35 0.08 -9.13 0.12
N GLU A 36 -0.68 -8.10 -0.24
CA GLU A 36 -2.14 -8.19 -0.39
C GLU A 36 -2.54 -9.24 -1.42
N LYS A 37 -1.90 -9.22 -2.60
CA LYS A 37 -2.13 -10.20 -3.67
C LYS A 37 -1.83 -11.63 -3.21
N ALA A 38 -0.75 -11.81 -2.43
CA ALA A 38 -0.39 -13.11 -1.88
C ALA A 38 -1.34 -13.56 -0.75
N ARG A 39 -1.87 -12.62 0.04
CA ARG A 39 -2.79 -12.90 1.15
C ARG A 39 -4.18 -13.30 0.68
N LEU A 40 -4.69 -12.71 -0.41
CA LEU A 40 -6.08 -12.87 -0.83
C LEU A 40 -6.52 -14.34 -1.02
N PRO A 41 -5.75 -15.23 -1.69
CA PRO A 41 -6.10 -16.65 -1.78
C PRO A 41 -6.13 -17.35 -0.42
N LEU A 42 -5.26 -16.96 0.51
CA LEU A 42 -5.22 -17.52 1.87
C LEU A 42 -6.45 -17.10 2.68
N LEU A 43 -6.85 -15.83 2.59
CA LEU A 43 -8.05 -15.30 3.25
C LEU A 43 -9.29 -16.10 2.83
N ASN A 44 -9.48 -16.28 1.52
CA ASN A 44 -10.59 -17.04 0.96
C ASN A 44 -10.54 -18.52 1.39
N LYS A 45 -9.34 -19.11 1.44
CA LYS A 45 -9.16 -20.50 1.88
C LYS A 45 -9.55 -20.69 3.35
N VAL A 46 -9.05 -19.82 4.22
CA VAL A 46 -9.23 -19.91 5.69
C VAL A 46 -10.70 -19.73 6.08
N PHE A 47 -11.42 -18.83 5.41
CA PHE A 47 -12.83 -18.52 5.70
C PHE A 47 -13.82 -19.09 4.68
N SER A 48 -13.40 -20.04 3.84
CA SER A 48 -14.25 -20.69 2.81
C SER A 48 -15.54 -21.31 3.36
N GLN A 49 -15.50 -21.79 4.60
CA GLN A 49 -16.63 -22.40 5.31
C GLN A 49 -17.35 -21.41 6.25
N GLY A 50 -17.05 -20.12 6.11
CA GLY A 50 -17.48 -19.07 7.04
C GLY A 50 -16.48 -18.81 8.16
N ILE A 51 -16.88 -17.94 9.10
CA ILE A 51 -16.01 -17.44 10.19
C ILE A 51 -16.32 -18.07 11.55
N ALA A 52 -17.37 -18.89 11.66
CA ALA A 52 -17.94 -19.31 12.95
C ALA A 52 -16.95 -20.06 13.85
N ASP A 53 -16.05 -20.85 13.26
CA ASP A 53 -15.00 -21.60 13.97
C ASP A 53 -13.69 -20.80 14.15
N LYS A 54 -13.62 -19.57 13.62
CA LYS A 54 -12.41 -18.73 13.56
C LYS A 54 -12.70 -17.27 13.88
N VAL A 55 -13.68 -16.99 14.74
CA VAL A 55 -14.14 -15.63 15.05
C VAL A 55 -12.99 -14.75 15.56
N GLU A 56 -12.16 -15.27 16.46
CA GLU A 56 -11.04 -14.49 17.02
C GLU A 56 -9.97 -14.17 15.98
N LEU A 57 -9.66 -15.12 15.09
CA LEU A 57 -8.77 -14.88 13.95
C LEU A 57 -9.35 -13.81 13.01
N ALA A 58 -10.65 -13.89 12.69
CA ALA A 58 -11.32 -12.92 11.84
C ALA A 58 -11.30 -11.52 12.45
N ARG A 59 -11.53 -11.41 13.77
CA ARG A 59 -11.43 -10.14 14.51
C ARG A 59 -10.03 -9.55 14.47
N GLU A 60 -9.00 -10.38 14.69
CA GLU A 60 -7.61 -9.91 14.66
C GLU A 60 -7.22 -9.43 13.26
N VAL A 61 -7.53 -10.22 12.23
CA VAL A 61 -7.27 -9.85 10.82
C VAL A 61 -7.97 -8.54 10.47
N LEU A 62 -9.26 -8.41 10.81
CA LEU A 62 -10.03 -7.19 10.53
C LEU A 62 -9.43 -5.97 11.25
N SER A 63 -9.08 -6.10 12.53
CA SER A 63 -8.49 -5.00 13.30
C SER A 63 -7.18 -4.49 12.69
N ILE A 64 -6.35 -5.40 12.18
CA ILE A 64 -5.08 -5.03 11.53
C ILE A 64 -5.35 -4.42 10.15
N ASP A 65 -6.29 -4.96 9.38
CA ASP A 65 -6.69 -4.42 8.08
C ASP A 65 -7.24 -2.99 8.21
N GLU A 66 -8.04 -2.70 9.24
CA GLU A 66 -8.53 -1.36 9.53
C GLU A 66 -7.39 -0.38 9.83
N LYS A 67 -6.40 -0.77 10.65
CA LYS A 67 -5.21 0.05 10.91
C LYS A 67 -4.41 0.31 9.63
N THR A 68 -4.22 -0.72 8.82
CA THR A 68 -3.50 -0.64 7.54
C THR A 68 -4.22 0.32 6.58
N LYS A 69 -5.55 0.22 6.49
CA LYS A 69 -6.39 1.12 5.71
C LYS A 69 -6.26 2.57 6.17
N SER A 70 -6.33 2.84 7.48
CA SER A 70 -6.20 4.20 8.01
C SER A 70 -4.84 4.83 7.66
N LEU A 71 -3.75 4.06 7.64
CA LEU A 71 -2.44 4.55 7.19
C LEU A 71 -2.46 4.92 5.71
N ALA A 72 -3.05 4.08 4.85
CA ALA A 72 -3.17 4.37 3.43
C ALA A 72 -4.05 5.60 3.15
N GLU A 73 -5.15 5.77 3.89
CA GLU A 73 -6.02 6.94 3.78
C GLU A 73 -5.32 8.23 4.21
N ALA A 74 -4.48 8.17 5.24
CA ALA A 74 -3.71 9.32 5.73
C ALA A 74 -2.64 9.79 4.72
N GLU A 75 -2.22 8.92 3.80
CA GLU A 75 -1.20 9.22 2.77
C GLU A 75 -1.79 9.83 1.50
N MET A 76 -3.10 9.66 1.26
CA MET A 76 -3.77 10.21 0.07
C MET A 76 -3.57 11.74 -0.09
N PRO A 77 -3.70 12.57 0.97
CA PRO A 77 -3.43 14.00 0.86
C PRO A 77 -1.97 14.32 0.50
N VAL A 78 -1.01 13.51 0.98
CA VAL A 78 0.42 13.69 0.68
C VAL A 78 0.67 13.47 -0.81
N ILE A 79 0.16 12.37 -1.36
CA ILE A 79 0.27 12.05 -2.79
C ILE A 79 -0.40 13.13 -3.64
N GLN A 80 -1.59 13.60 -3.26
CA GLN A 80 -2.28 14.68 -3.97
C GLN A 80 -1.44 15.96 -3.99
N ASN A 81 -0.80 16.31 -2.87
CA ASN A 81 0.06 17.49 -2.80
C ASN A 81 1.31 17.34 -3.69
N GLU A 82 1.96 16.18 -3.67
CA GLU A 82 3.11 15.91 -4.55
C GLU A 82 2.74 15.99 -6.03
N LEU A 83 1.59 15.45 -6.43
CA LEU A 83 1.08 15.58 -7.81
C LEU A 83 0.82 17.04 -8.20
N LEU A 84 0.29 17.85 -7.28
CA LEU A 84 0.10 19.28 -7.52
C LEU A 84 1.42 20.02 -7.68
N LYS A 85 2.45 19.70 -6.88
CA LYS A 85 3.80 20.28 -7.02
C LYS A 85 4.40 19.94 -8.39
N ILE A 86 4.30 18.68 -8.84
CA ILE A 86 4.78 18.25 -10.16
C ILE A 86 4.04 18.99 -11.29
N LYS A 87 2.72 19.16 -11.18
CA LYS A 87 1.95 19.93 -12.17
C LYS A 87 2.41 21.39 -12.23
N ASN A 88 2.68 22.00 -11.07
CA ASN A 88 3.11 23.39 -10.98
C ASN A 88 4.56 23.56 -11.46
N SER A 89 5.46 22.60 -11.22
CA SER A 89 6.83 22.63 -11.76
C SER A 89 6.83 22.51 -13.29
N GLY A 90 5.94 21.70 -13.87
CA GLY A 90 5.75 21.64 -15.33
C GLY A 90 5.31 22.98 -15.93
N LYS A 91 4.39 23.70 -15.25
CA LYS A 91 4.00 25.06 -15.66
C LYS A 91 5.15 26.05 -15.57
N ALA A 92 5.96 25.98 -14.51
CA ALA A 92 7.13 26.85 -14.36
C ALA A 92 8.17 26.58 -15.46
N SER A 93 8.45 25.31 -15.76
CA SER A 93 9.35 24.92 -16.86
C SER A 93 8.86 25.44 -18.21
N ALA A 94 7.57 25.33 -18.50
CA ALA A 94 6.97 25.86 -19.73
C ALA A 94 7.08 27.39 -19.82
N ALA A 95 6.89 28.10 -18.70
CA ALA A 95 7.03 29.56 -18.65
C ALA A 95 8.48 30.01 -18.90
N TYR A 96 9.48 29.33 -18.33
CA TYR A 96 10.89 29.61 -18.59
C TYR A 96 11.26 29.38 -20.06
N GLN A 97 10.78 28.29 -20.67
CA GLN A 97 11.01 28.00 -22.09
C GLN A 97 10.35 29.04 -23.00
N ALA A 98 9.13 29.50 -22.68
CA ALA A 98 8.45 30.55 -23.44
C ALA A 98 9.22 31.88 -23.40
N ILE A 99 9.75 32.28 -22.24
CA ILE A 99 10.58 33.49 -22.10
C ILE A 99 11.88 33.35 -22.91
N GLN A 100 12.57 32.20 -22.84
CA GLN A 100 13.79 31.96 -23.61
C GLN A 100 13.53 31.99 -25.13
N GLY A 101 12.47 31.31 -25.60
CA GLY A 101 12.06 31.34 -27.01
C GLY A 101 11.71 32.74 -27.50
N PHE A 102 11.07 33.56 -26.66
CA PHE A 102 10.78 34.96 -26.98
C PHE A 102 12.04 35.82 -27.10
N THR A 103 13.05 35.57 -26.25
CA THR A 103 14.34 36.28 -26.31
C THR A 103 15.22 35.83 -27.49
N SER A 104 15.09 34.60 -27.96
CA SER A 104 15.84 34.08 -29.11
C SER A 104 15.24 34.46 -30.46
N SER A 105 13.94 34.77 -30.52
CA SER A 105 13.24 35.14 -31.77
C SER A 105 13.29 36.64 -32.12
N ASN A 106 13.80 37.48 -31.20
CA ASN A 106 13.96 38.93 -31.37
C ASN A 106 15.43 39.36 -31.65
N LYS A 107 16.23 38.49 -32.29
CA LYS A 107 17.57 38.81 -32.79
C LYS A 107 17.62 38.74 -34.30
#